data_AF-A0A4Y2V6B1-F1
#
_entry.id   AF-A0A4Y2V6B1-F1
#
_cell.length_a   1.000
_cell.length_b   1.000
_cell.length_c   1.000
_cell.angle_alpha   90.00
_cell.angle_beta   90.00
_cell.angle_gamma   90.00
#
_symmetry.space_group_name_H-M   'P 1'
#
loop_
_entity.id
_entity.type
_entity.pdbx_description
1 polymer ?
#
loop_
_entity_poly.entity_id
_entity_poly.type
_entity_poly.pdbx_seq_one_letter_code
_entity_poly.pdbx_strand_id
1 'polypeptide(L)'
;MEAEAWAFARDLMIFVYNHYNKKYWVRHLNGCKPFQEEMGRTVVSFHVVFSKFLDELSNVICPEICKNEKAFYEFAETLVASYWKGYIFLELITICSCISYVAVCKSGRPRIMNFGCELIVKCFQRLQWDFYAEGGWLNFSIYCMLYARVLQELQAKNHH
;
A
#
# COMPACT_ATOMS: atom_id res chain seq x y z
N MET A 1 16.34 -1.19 8.35
CA MET A 1 15.06 -1.80 7.96
C MET A 1 13.85 -1.20 8.67
N GLU A 2 13.63 -1.38 9.97
CA GLU A 2 12.39 -0.88 10.62
C GLU A 2 12.20 0.63 10.42
N ALA A 3 13.25 1.43 10.61
CA ALA A 3 13.21 2.87 10.34
C ALA A 3 12.91 3.22 8.87
N GLU A 4 13.41 2.42 7.92
CA GLU A 4 13.18 2.60 6.49
C GLU A 4 11.74 2.22 6.10
N ALA A 5 11.22 1.12 6.66
CA ALA A 5 9.84 0.69 6.47
C ALA A 5 8.86 1.73 7.05
N TRP A 6 9.19 2.33 8.19
CA TRP A 6 8.42 3.44 8.76
C TRP A 6 8.44 4.69 7.89
N ALA A 7 9.62 5.06 7.35
CA ALA A 7 9.73 6.18 6.42
C ALA A 7 8.87 5.93 5.18
N PHE A 8 9.02 4.76 4.55
CA PHE A 8 8.22 4.33 3.41
C PHE A 8 6.73 4.38 3.68
N ALA A 9 6.27 3.76 4.76
CA ALA A 9 4.85 3.64 5.07
C ALA A 9 4.19 5.00 5.29
N ARG A 10 4.86 5.93 5.98
CA ARG A 10 4.37 7.29 6.17
C ARG A 10 4.26 8.05 4.86
N ASP A 11 5.32 8.05 4.05
CA ASP A 11 5.36 8.80 2.79
C ASP A 11 4.35 8.23 1.79
N LEU A 12 4.18 6.91 1.74
CA LEU A 12 3.14 6.25 0.94
C LEU A 12 1.74 6.65 1.40
N MET A 13 1.45 6.58 2.70
CA MET A 13 0.11 6.91 3.23
C MET A 13 -0.25 8.37 3.00
N ILE A 14 0.71 9.28 3.13
CA ILE A 14 0.55 10.70 2.78
C ILE A 14 0.29 10.85 1.29
N PHE A 15 1.06 10.18 0.44
CA PHE A 15 0.89 10.21 -1.01
C PHE A 15 -0.52 9.78 -1.43
N VAL A 16 -0.99 8.64 -0.92
CA VAL A 16 -2.33 8.10 -1.19
C VAL A 16 -3.41 9.04 -0.64
N TYR A 17 -3.26 9.55 0.58
CA TYR A 17 -4.21 10.52 1.16
C TYR A 17 -4.37 11.77 0.30
N ASN A 18 -3.24 12.33 -0.17
CA ASN A 18 -3.25 13.51 -1.03
C ASN A 18 -3.91 13.23 -2.38
N HIS A 19 -3.69 12.04 -2.95
CA HIS A 19 -4.33 11.62 -4.21
C HIS A 19 -5.88 11.66 -4.10
N TYR A 20 -6.45 11.10 -3.03
CA TYR A 20 -7.91 10.99 -2.90
C TYR A 20 -8.60 12.24 -2.38
N ASN A 21 -7.95 13.04 -1.52
CA ASN A 21 -8.60 14.19 -0.89
C ASN A 21 -8.52 15.48 -1.71
N LYS A 22 -7.89 15.47 -2.89
CA LYS A 22 -7.70 16.63 -3.79
C LYS A 22 -7.13 17.88 -3.10
N LYS A 23 -6.57 17.74 -1.90
CA LYS A 23 -5.84 18.79 -1.20
C LYS A 23 -4.45 18.83 -1.82
N TYR A 24 -4.32 19.59 -2.90
CA TYR A 24 -3.02 20.19 -3.20
C TYR A 24 -2.61 20.94 -1.92
N TRP A 25 -1.33 20.83 -1.53
CA TRP A 25 -0.71 21.42 -0.34
C TRP A 25 -0.82 20.62 0.97
N VAL A 26 0.11 19.68 1.19
CA VAL A 26 1.00 19.69 2.35
C VAL A 26 2.34 19.07 1.94
N ARG A 27 3.39 19.89 2.08
CA ARG A 27 4.85 19.64 2.16
C ARG A 27 5.37 18.41 1.42
N HIS A 28 6.34 18.68 0.53
CA HIS A 28 7.34 17.74 0.02
C HIS A 28 7.39 16.47 0.86
N LEU A 29 7.12 15.33 0.19
CA LEU A 29 7.65 14.04 0.58
C LEU A 29 9.03 14.33 1.17
N ASN A 30 9.27 13.96 2.42
CA ASN A 30 10.65 13.98 2.86
C ASN A 30 11.39 13.19 1.79
N GLY A 31 12.45 13.74 1.20
CA GLY A 31 13.31 13.00 0.27
C GLY A 31 14.02 11.83 0.94
N CYS A 32 13.42 11.27 1.99
CA CYS A 32 13.82 10.13 2.74
C CYS A 32 13.65 8.91 1.86
N LYS A 33 14.79 8.37 1.45
CA LYS A 33 14.88 6.95 1.12
C LYS A 33 14.17 6.14 2.23
N PRO A 34 13.39 5.12 1.87
CA PRO A 34 13.41 4.45 0.57
C PRO A 34 12.28 4.83 -0.39
N PHE A 35 11.32 5.69 0.01
CA PHE A 35 10.17 6.00 -0.82
C PHE A 35 10.58 6.74 -2.10
N GLN A 36 10.00 6.32 -3.23
CA GLN A 36 10.08 7.00 -4.52
C GLN A 36 8.66 7.22 -5.03
N GLU A 37 8.43 8.33 -5.72
CA GLU A 37 7.10 8.74 -6.17
C GLU A 37 6.43 7.68 -7.05
N GLU A 38 7.22 6.99 -7.88
CA GLU A 38 6.80 5.90 -8.74
C GLU A 38 6.18 4.74 -7.95
N MET A 39 6.66 4.44 -6.74
CA MET A 39 6.07 3.42 -5.87
C MET A 39 4.65 3.84 -5.46
N GLY A 40 4.47 5.09 -5.04
CA GLY A 40 3.16 5.64 -4.71
C GLY A 40 2.21 5.66 -5.91
N ARG A 41 2.70 6.07 -7.08
CA ARG A 41 1.93 6.05 -8.34
C ARG A 41 1.49 4.64 -8.72
N THR A 42 2.33 3.64 -8.47
CA THR A 42 2.01 2.22 -8.73
C THR A 42 0.88 1.75 -7.83
N VAL A 43 0.97 2.03 -6.52
CA VAL A 43 -0.08 1.69 -5.54
C VAL A 43 -1.42 2.35 -5.91
N VAL A 44 -1.40 3.63 -6.30
CA VAL A 44 -2.60 4.34 -6.77
C VAL A 44 -3.15 3.75 -8.07
N SER A 45 -2.29 3.41 -9.03
CA SER A 45 -2.72 2.78 -10.29
C SER A 45 -3.38 1.43 -10.02
N PHE A 46 -2.83 0.66 -9.08
CA PHE A 46 -3.45 -0.57 -8.61
C PHE A 46 -4.84 -0.31 -8.04
N HIS A 47 -5.02 0.76 -7.24
CA HIS A 47 -6.34 1.11 -6.72
C HIS A 47 -7.36 1.40 -7.81
N VAL A 48 -6.95 2.07 -8.89
CA VAL A 48 -7.85 2.40 -10.00
C VAL A 48 -8.25 1.13 -10.74
N VAL A 49 -7.27 0.29 -11.12
CA VAL A 49 -7.50 -0.95 -11.88
C VAL A 49 -8.34 -1.95 -11.08
N PHE A 50 -8.04 -2.11 -9.79
CA PHE A 50 -8.70 -3.09 -8.92
C PHE A 50 -9.72 -2.44 -7.96
N SER A 51 -10.27 -1.29 -8.33
CA SER A 51 -11.19 -0.51 -7.48
C SER A 51 -12.38 -1.33 -6.96
N LYS A 52 -13.04 -2.11 -7.84
CA LYS A 52 -14.17 -2.96 -7.45
C LYS A 52 -13.79 -3.98 -6.37
N PHE A 53 -12.66 -4.67 -6.54
CA PHE A 53 -12.15 -5.62 -5.55
C PHE A 53 -11.85 -4.93 -4.21
N LEU A 54 -11.19 -3.77 -4.25
CA LEU A 54 -10.84 -3.01 -3.05
C LEU A 54 -12.08 -2.44 -2.34
N ASP A 55 -13.11 -2.04 -3.08
CA ASP A 55 -14.40 -1.62 -2.54
C ASP A 55 -15.11 -2.77 -1.83
N GLU A 56 -15.21 -3.94 -2.47
CA GLU A 56 -15.80 -5.15 -1.87
C GLU A 56 -15.06 -5.54 -0.59
N LEU A 57 -13.72 -5.60 -0.65
CA LEU A 57 -12.86 -5.88 0.49
C LEU A 57 -13.09 -4.89 1.64
N SER A 58 -13.12 -3.59 1.32
CA SER A 58 -13.31 -2.55 2.33
C SER A 58 -14.70 -2.57 2.96
N ASN A 59 -15.74 -2.89 2.17
CA ASN A 59 -17.11 -2.99 2.69
C ASN A 59 -17.27 -4.12 3.71
N VAL A 60 -16.43 -5.16 3.64
CA VAL A 60 -16.39 -6.24 4.63
C VAL A 60 -15.60 -5.81 5.87
N ILE A 61 -14.43 -5.20 5.69
CA ILE A 61 -13.48 -4.98 6.79
C ILE A 61 -13.76 -3.69 7.58
N CYS A 62 -14.15 -2.60 6.92
CA CYS A 62 -14.33 -1.30 7.58
C CYS A 62 -15.39 -1.33 8.70
N PRO A 63 -16.54 -2.01 8.56
CA PRO A 63 -17.49 -2.15 9.67
C PRO A 63 -16.89 -2.85 10.89
N GLU A 64 -16.03 -3.85 10.68
CA GLU A 64 -15.37 -4.58 11.76
C GLU A 64 -14.29 -3.73 12.44
N ILE A 65 -13.51 -2.96 11.68
CA ILE A 65 -12.54 -1.99 12.24
C ILE A 65 -13.26 -0.94 13.10
N CYS A 66 -14.43 -0.46 12.66
CA CYS A 66 -15.22 0.52 13.40
C CYS A 66 -15.70 -0.01 14.76
N LYS A 67 -15.92 -1.33 14.87
CA LYS A 67 -16.29 -2.00 16.12
C LYS A 67 -15.07 -2.30 16.99
N ASN A 68 -13.99 -2.76 16.36
CA ASN A 68 -12.77 -3.21 17.02
C ASN A 68 -11.53 -2.93 16.15
N GLU A 69 -10.68 -2.01 16.58
CA GLU A 69 -9.45 -1.66 15.86
C GLU A 69 -8.50 -2.86 15.67
N LYS A 70 -8.58 -3.90 16.54
CA LYS A 70 -7.80 -5.14 16.38
C LYS A 70 -8.11 -5.89 15.08
N ALA A 71 -9.33 -5.73 14.52
CA ALA A 71 -9.71 -6.33 13.25
C ALA A 71 -8.80 -5.85 12.10
N PHE A 72 -8.21 -4.64 12.20
CA PHE A 72 -7.29 -4.17 11.18
C PHE A 72 -5.95 -4.91 11.21
N TYR A 73 -5.46 -5.25 12.41
CA TYR A 73 -4.26 -6.07 12.57
C TYR A 73 -4.48 -7.51 12.09
N GLU A 74 -5.62 -8.11 12.43
CA GLU A 74 -5.99 -9.46 11.96
C GLU A 74 -6.09 -9.52 10.43
N PHE A 75 -6.64 -8.47 9.81
CA PHE A 75 -6.67 -8.34 8.36
C PHE A 75 -5.27 -8.30 7.74
N ALA A 76 -4.36 -7.48 8.27
CA ALA A 76 -2.99 -7.41 7.76
C ALA A 76 -2.24 -8.75 7.94
N GLU A 77 -2.42 -9.42 9.07
CA GLU A 77 -1.86 -10.76 9.29
C GLU A 77 -2.40 -11.77 8.26
N THR A 78 -3.69 -11.68 7.92
CA THR A 78 -4.32 -12.52 6.89
C THR A 78 -3.74 -12.24 5.50
N LEU A 79 -3.52 -10.97 5.16
CA LEU A 79 -2.88 -10.58 3.90
C LEU A 79 -1.48 -11.19 3.76
N VAL A 80 -0.65 -11.08 4.79
CA VAL A 80 0.72 -11.62 4.77
C VAL A 80 0.74 -13.14 4.87
N ALA A 81 -0.21 -13.75 5.60
CA ALA A 81 -0.33 -15.21 5.68
C ALA A 81 -0.77 -15.84 4.35
N SER A 82 -1.49 -15.09 3.51
CA SER A 82 -1.91 -15.51 2.17
C SER A 82 -0.78 -15.49 1.13
N TYR A 83 0.47 -15.35 1.60
CA TYR A 83 1.75 -15.32 0.89
C TYR A 83 1.76 -16.00 -0.48
N TRP A 84 2.09 -15.24 -1.52
CA TRP A 84 2.21 -15.74 -2.88
C TRP A 84 3.68 -16.03 -3.17
N LYS A 85 4.11 -17.23 -2.79
CA LYS A 85 5.48 -17.72 -2.99
C LYS A 85 6.00 -17.37 -4.39
N GLY A 86 7.03 -16.53 -4.47
CA GLY A 86 7.75 -16.21 -5.71
C GLY A 86 7.53 -14.81 -6.29
N TYR A 87 6.65 -13.96 -5.73
CA TYR A 87 6.38 -12.61 -6.27
C TYR A 87 6.36 -11.52 -5.20
N ILE A 88 7.43 -11.42 -4.40
CA ILE A 88 7.47 -10.57 -3.19
C ILE A 88 7.12 -9.10 -3.44
N PHE A 89 7.56 -8.51 -4.55
CA PHE A 89 7.30 -7.11 -4.83
C PHE A 89 5.85 -6.84 -5.24
N LEU A 90 5.24 -7.77 -6.00
CA LEU A 90 3.81 -7.67 -6.33
C LEU A 90 2.94 -7.85 -5.09
N GLU A 91 3.35 -8.76 -4.21
CA GLU A 91 2.70 -8.97 -2.92
C GLU A 91 2.77 -7.70 -2.06
N LEU A 92 3.95 -7.08 -1.94
CA LEU A 92 4.10 -5.82 -1.23
C LEU A 92 3.26 -4.68 -1.82
N ILE A 93 3.18 -4.56 -3.16
CA ILE A 93 2.30 -3.60 -3.82
C ILE A 93 0.84 -3.87 -3.43
N THR A 94 0.40 -5.13 -3.49
CA THR A 94 -0.97 -5.53 -3.15
C THR A 94 -1.30 -5.24 -1.69
N ILE A 95 -0.42 -5.59 -0.76
CA ILE A 95 -0.56 -5.32 0.68
C ILE A 95 -0.66 -3.82 0.92
N CYS A 96 0.27 -3.04 0.35
CA CYS A 96 0.28 -1.59 0.45
C CYS A 96 -1.02 -0.98 -0.09
N SER A 97 -1.51 -1.50 -1.21
CA SER A 97 -2.77 -1.07 -1.80
C SER A 97 -3.97 -1.38 -0.91
N CYS A 98 -4.11 -2.61 -0.44
CA CYS A 98 -5.21 -3.01 0.44
C CYS A 98 -5.23 -2.19 1.74
N ILE A 99 -4.09 -2.07 2.42
CA ILE A 99 -3.99 -1.33 3.68
C ILE A 99 -4.26 0.16 3.47
N SER A 100 -3.61 0.79 2.49
CA SER A 100 -3.75 2.22 2.26
C SER A 100 -5.15 2.59 1.75
N TYR A 101 -5.77 1.75 0.92
CA TYR A 101 -7.14 1.96 0.47
C TYR A 101 -8.13 1.92 1.63
N VAL A 102 -8.08 0.89 2.49
CA VAL A 102 -8.93 0.78 3.68
C VAL A 102 -8.69 1.96 4.63
N ALA A 103 -7.42 2.27 4.92
CA ALA A 103 -7.06 3.30 5.88
C ALA A 103 -7.36 4.72 5.41
N VAL A 104 -7.17 5.03 4.12
CA VAL A 104 -7.38 6.38 3.57
C VAL A 104 -8.80 6.56 3.05
N CYS A 105 -9.26 5.67 2.18
CA CYS A 105 -10.45 5.93 1.35
C CYS A 105 -11.75 5.70 2.10
N LYS A 106 -11.77 4.80 3.09
CA LYS A 106 -13.02 4.35 3.73
C LYS A 106 -13.09 4.68 5.21
N SER A 107 -11.95 4.89 5.84
CA SER A 107 -11.91 5.19 7.26
C SER A 107 -12.07 6.69 7.57
N GLY A 108 -11.52 7.58 6.72
CA GLY A 108 -11.55 9.04 6.88
C GLY A 108 -10.95 9.58 8.19
N ARG A 109 -10.32 8.73 9.02
CA ARG A 109 -9.84 9.06 10.37
C ARG A 109 -8.31 9.10 10.39
N PRO A 110 -7.68 10.22 10.80
CA PRO A 110 -6.22 10.32 10.92
C PRO A 110 -5.58 9.20 11.76
N ARG A 111 -6.27 8.75 12.82
CA ARG A 111 -5.82 7.64 13.67
C ARG A 111 -5.63 6.33 12.89
N ILE A 112 -6.49 6.06 11.91
CA ILE A 112 -6.43 4.82 11.12
C ILE A 112 -5.29 4.89 10.09
N MET A 113 -4.89 6.08 9.65
CA MET A 113 -3.69 6.22 8.82
C MET A 113 -2.42 5.80 9.57
N ASN A 114 -2.30 6.18 10.85
CA ASN A 114 -1.17 5.74 11.69
C ASN A 114 -1.15 4.22 11.86
N PHE A 115 -2.32 3.61 12.08
CA PHE A 115 -2.44 2.15 12.09
C PHE A 115 -2.04 1.55 10.74
N GLY A 116 -2.47 2.12 9.62
CA GLY A 116 -2.04 1.69 8.29
C GLY A 116 -0.51 1.69 8.14
N CYS A 117 0.16 2.71 8.69
CA CYS A 117 1.63 2.76 8.69
C CYS A 117 2.24 1.61 9.50
N GLU A 118 1.76 1.38 10.73
CA GLU A 118 2.21 0.26 11.57
C GLU A 118 2.04 -1.09 10.88
N LEU A 119 0.91 -1.29 10.21
CA LEU A 119 0.61 -2.55 9.52
C LEU A 119 1.54 -2.78 8.34
N ILE A 120 1.78 -1.75 7.52
CA ILE A 120 2.76 -1.83 6.43
C ILE A 120 4.14 -2.18 7.00
N VAL A 121 4.58 -1.54 8.08
CA VAL A 121 5.87 -1.85 8.72
C VAL A 121 5.95 -3.31 9.16
N LYS A 122 4.91 -3.82 9.84
CA LYS A 122 4.85 -5.22 10.27
C LYS A 122 4.91 -6.19 9.09
N CYS A 123 4.22 -5.87 7.99
CA CYS A 123 4.29 -6.68 6.77
C CYS A 123 5.71 -6.72 6.21
N PHE A 124 6.39 -5.56 6.11
CA PHE A 124 7.79 -5.49 5.67
C PHE A 124 8.73 -6.28 6.60
N GLN A 125 8.56 -6.19 7.92
CA GLN A 125 9.36 -6.94 8.88
C GLN A 125 9.19 -8.45 8.71
N ARG A 126 7.97 -8.92 8.47
CA ARG A 126 7.69 -10.33 8.24
C ARG A 126 8.28 -10.84 6.93
N LEU A 127 8.26 -9.99 5.91
CA LEU A 127 8.74 -10.28 4.56
C LEU A 127 10.21 -9.92 4.34
N GLN A 128 10.92 -9.52 5.39
CA GLN A 128 12.20 -8.85 5.26
C GLN A 128 13.27 -9.68 4.55
N TRP A 129 13.36 -10.96 4.88
CA TRP A 129 14.43 -11.82 4.37
C TRP A 129 14.29 -12.02 2.87
N ASP A 130 13.06 -12.31 2.42
CA ASP A 130 12.74 -12.46 1.00
C ASP A 130 12.90 -11.12 0.25
N PHE A 131 12.47 -10.02 0.87
CA PHE A 131 12.58 -8.69 0.29
C PHE A 131 14.03 -8.32 -0.03
N TYR A 132 14.96 -8.52 0.91
CA TYR A 132 16.37 -8.23 0.67
C TYR A 132 17.06 -9.30 -0.18
N ALA A 133 16.62 -10.56 -0.14
CA ALA A 133 17.11 -11.59 -1.05
C ALA A 133 16.81 -11.25 -2.53
N GLU A 134 15.68 -10.59 -2.78
CA GLU A 134 15.26 -10.11 -4.10
C GLU A 134 15.84 -8.72 -4.47
N GLY A 135 16.79 -8.20 -3.70
CA GLY A 135 17.48 -6.92 -3.97
C GLY A 135 16.88 -5.68 -3.30
N GLY A 136 15.90 -5.86 -2.41
CA GLY A 136 15.40 -4.85 -1.48
C GLY A 136 14.80 -3.61 -2.16
N TRP A 137 15.00 -2.45 -1.54
CA TRP A 137 14.37 -1.18 -1.95
C TRP A 137 14.68 -0.75 -3.38
N LEU A 138 15.90 -1.03 -3.87
CA LEU A 138 16.30 -0.69 -5.23
C LEU A 138 15.49 -1.50 -6.25
N ASN A 139 15.43 -2.82 -6.08
CA ASN A 139 14.66 -3.66 -6.98
C ASN A 139 13.16 -3.39 -6.83
N PHE A 140 12.68 -3.15 -5.61
CA PHE A 140 11.28 -2.80 -5.39
C PHE A 140 10.85 -1.56 -6.18
N SER A 141 11.70 -0.53 -6.28
CA SER A 141 11.39 0.66 -7.08
C SER A 141 11.31 0.36 -8.58
N ILE A 142 12.24 -0.46 -9.08
CA ILE A 142 12.26 -0.92 -10.48
C ILE A 142 11.00 -1.72 -10.80
N TYR A 143 10.65 -2.67 -9.93
CA TYR A 143 9.44 -3.49 -10.11
C TYR A 143 8.17 -2.65 -10.03
N CYS A 144 8.10 -1.65 -9.16
CA CYS A 144 6.99 -0.70 -9.15
C CYS A 144 6.82 -0.04 -10.53
N MET A 145 7.90 0.46 -11.15
CA MET A 145 7.82 1.05 -12.50
C MET A 145 7.34 0.06 -13.57
N LEU A 146 7.81 -1.19 -13.51
CA LEU A 146 7.36 -2.25 -14.43
C LEU A 146 5.87 -2.55 -14.25
N TYR A 147 5.41 -2.73 -13.01
CA TYR A 147 4.00 -2.98 -12.72
C TYR A 147 3.11 -1.78 -13.05
N ALA A 148 3.58 -0.54 -12.83
CA ALA A 148 2.84 0.67 -13.19
C ALA A 148 2.49 0.68 -14.68
N ARG A 149 3.44 0.30 -15.55
CA ARG A 149 3.20 0.18 -16.99
C ARG A 149 2.14 -0.88 -17.31
N VAL A 150 2.25 -2.06 -16.72
CA VAL A 150 1.26 -3.14 -16.91
C VAL A 150 -0.13 -2.69 -16.45
N LEU A 151 -0.23 -2.01 -15.31
CA LEU A 151 -1.50 -1.49 -14.78
C LEU A 151 -2.11 -0.43 -15.70
N GLN A 152 -1.30 0.45 -16.29
CA GLN A 152 -1.77 1.43 -17.28
C GLN A 152 -2.33 0.75 -18.54
N GLU A 153 -1.67 -0.29 -19.03
CA GLU A 153 -2.14 -1.05 -20.19
C GLU A 153 -3.44 -1.81 -19.88
N LEU A 154 -3.58 -2.38 -18.68
CA LEU A 154 -4.81 -3.01 -18.22
C LEU A 154 -5.95 -2.00 -18.08
N GLN A 155 -5.67 -0.81 -17.53
CA GLN A 155 -6.66 0.25 -17.40
C GLN A 155 -7.18 0.69 -18.77
N ALA A 156 -6.29 0.89 -19.75
CA ALA A 156 -6.68 1.27 -21.11
C ALA A 156 -7.62 0.22 -21.75
N LYS A 157 -7.34 -1.08 -21.53
CA LYS A 157 -8.19 -2.18 -22.04
C LYS A 157 -9.58 -2.22 -21.40
N ASN A 158 -9.72 -1.84 -20.13
CA ASN A 158 -11.01 -1.84 -19.43
C ASN A 158 -11.92 -0.64 -19.83
N HIS A 159 -11.39 0.34 -20.56
CA HIS A 159 -12.15 1.51 -21.05
C HIS A 159 -12.59 1.39 -22.52
N HIS A 160 -12.29 0.26 -23.18
CA HIS A 160 -12.76 -0.09 -24.53
C HIS A 160 -13.86 -1.14 -24.46
#